data_AF-A0A1F9DAT9-F1
#
_entry.id   AF-A0A1F9DAT9-F1
#
_cell.length_a   1.000
_cell.length_b   1.000
_cell.length_c   1.000
_cell.angle_alpha   90.00
_cell.angle_beta   90.00
_cell.angle_gamma   90.00
#
_symmetry.space_group_name_H-M   'P 1'
#
loop_
_entity.id
_entity.type
_entity.pdbx_description
1 polymer ?
#
loop_
_entity_poly.entity_id
_entity_poly.type
_entity_poly.pdbx_seq_one_letter_code
_entity_poly.pdbx_strand_id
1 'polypeptide(L)'
;MVLLIQPLRTKLPLSHLQTGLNRLAKTLEINITFTPLNEFKGLRLAETKKSYVLTILGQDRTGVVAGFSSVLAKHQCNIERVKMIARGELLAMEMWIDLREAHFPFLRSDLTQMAKKVGMDIVAQPESIFKKRKKVIVFDMDSTIVDGEIIDEMAKLARVGRKVAAITEKGMRGEIDFSESLRYRVSLLKGLKVKSLESVAKTLRLTKGSGELIAALKEMGFKVALISGGFTYFTDILKRRMGFDYAFGNELEVQKGALTGRIIGEIVDARRKAEIMDEICKKEGITHDEVVAVGDGSNDRIMLANAGLGIAFNAKEILKKVADGSITRNHMRGVLYCLGITDMDIRKRME
;
A
#
# COMPACT_ATOMS: atom_id res chain seq x y z
N MET A 1 9.18 -11.92 -31.03
CA MET A 1 10.28 -10.94 -30.98
C MET A 1 9.97 -9.84 -31.98
N VAL A 2 10.09 -8.57 -31.59
CA VAL A 2 9.89 -7.42 -32.50
C VAL A 2 11.22 -6.70 -32.62
N LEU A 3 11.66 -6.48 -33.86
CA LEU A 3 12.89 -5.75 -34.16
C LEU A 3 12.51 -4.49 -34.94
N LEU A 4 12.81 -3.31 -34.38
CA LEU A 4 12.74 -2.06 -35.11
C LEU A 4 14.12 -1.81 -35.73
N ILE A 5 14.18 -1.80 -37.06
CA ILE A 5 15.44 -1.72 -37.81
C ILE A 5 15.44 -0.43 -38.61
N GLN A 6 16.44 0.43 -38.37
CA GLN A 6 16.74 1.58 -39.22
C GLN A 6 17.93 1.24 -40.12
N PRO A 7 17.74 1.02 -41.43
CA PRO A 7 18.84 0.70 -42.33
C PRO A 7 19.80 1.89 -42.43
N LEU A 8 21.10 1.65 -42.30
CA LEU A 8 22.14 2.67 -42.47
C LEU A 8 22.29 3.13 -43.94
N ARG A 9 21.78 2.36 -44.90
CA ARG A 9 21.81 2.67 -46.34
C ARG A 9 20.41 2.99 -46.85
N THR A 10 20.24 4.15 -47.49
CA THR A 10 18.95 4.70 -47.95
C THR A 10 18.32 3.99 -49.16
N LYS A 11 19.03 3.05 -49.80
CA LYS A 11 18.60 2.37 -51.05
C LYS A 11 18.54 0.85 -50.93
N LEU A 12 18.03 0.31 -49.83
CA LEU A 12 17.76 -1.13 -49.76
C LEU A 12 16.37 -1.41 -50.36
N PRO A 13 16.23 -2.21 -51.43
CA PRO A 13 14.92 -2.57 -51.95
C PRO A 13 14.16 -3.39 -50.90
N LEU A 14 13.00 -2.89 -50.46
CA LEU A 14 12.17 -3.57 -49.45
C LEU A 14 11.79 -5.00 -49.88
N SER A 15 11.61 -5.21 -51.18
CA SER A 15 11.35 -6.52 -51.78
C SER A 15 12.46 -7.54 -51.51
N HIS A 16 13.73 -7.15 -51.63
CA HIS A 16 14.87 -8.05 -51.38
C HIS A 16 14.95 -8.46 -49.91
N LEU A 17 14.72 -7.52 -49.00
CA LEU A 17 14.67 -7.81 -47.57
C LEU A 17 13.53 -8.77 -47.25
N GLN A 18 12.34 -8.53 -47.80
CA GLN A 18 11.17 -9.38 -47.60
C GLN A 18 11.38 -10.79 -48.15
N THR A 19 11.99 -10.95 -49.34
CA THR A 19 12.35 -12.26 -49.88
C THR A 19 13.34 -12.99 -48.98
N GLY A 20 14.39 -12.30 -48.50
CA GLY A 20 15.38 -12.87 -47.57
C GLY A 20 14.75 -13.33 -46.26
N LEU A 21 13.91 -12.49 -45.65
CA LEU A 21 13.16 -12.81 -44.44
C LEU A 21 12.21 -13.99 -44.65
N ASN A 22 11.50 -14.06 -45.77
CA ASN A 22 10.61 -15.19 -46.09
C ASN A 22 11.38 -16.51 -46.28
N ARG A 23 12.59 -16.47 -46.84
CA ARG A 23 13.45 -17.66 -46.93
C ARG A 23 13.90 -18.10 -45.54
N LEU A 24 14.36 -17.17 -44.72
CA LEU A 24 14.76 -17.44 -43.34
C LEU A 24 13.61 -18.01 -42.50
N ALA A 25 12.41 -17.43 -42.64
CA ALA A 25 11.17 -17.88 -42.01
C ALA A 25 10.90 -19.36 -42.31
N LYS A 26 11.04 -19.77 -43.58
CA LYS A 26 10.88 -21.17 -43.98
C LYS A 26 11.98 -22.07 -43.40
N THR A 27 13.25 -21.66 -43.48
CA THR A 27 14.38 -22.46 -42.99
C THR A 27 14.35 -22.68 -41.48
N LEU A 28 13.89 -21.68 -40.73
CA LEU A 28 13.80 -21.73 -39.27
C LEU A 28 12.42 -22.17 -38.76
N GLU A 29 11.48 -22.45 -39.67
CA GLU A 29 10.09 -22.79 -39.34
C GLU A 29 9.39 -21.76 -38.42
N ILE A 30 9.63 -20.47 -38.69
CA ILE A 30 9.03 -19.34 -37.95
C ILE A 30 8.24 -18.43 -38.89
N ASN A 31 7.26 -17.70 -38.34
CA ASN A 31 6.57 -16.65 -39.06
C ASN A 31 7.29 -15.32 -38.89
N ILE A 32 7.69 -14.70 -40.01
CA ILE A 32 8.28 -13.36 -40.03
C ILE A 32 7.36 -12.44 -40.83
N THR A 33 6.89 -11.38 -40.19
CA THR A 33 6.16 -10.29 -40.86
C THR A 33 7.07 -9.07 -40.97
N PHE A 34 6.93 -8.36 -42.08
CA PHE A 34 7.70 -7.16 -42.38
C PHE A 34 6.73 -6.06 -42.81
N THR A 35 6.80 -4.91 -42.16
CA THR A 35 5.96 -3.75 -42.47
C THR A 35 6.80 -2.49 -42.38
N PRO A 36 6.89 -1.69 -43.46
CA PRO A 36 7.50 -0.36 -43.41
C PRO A 36 6.87 0.50 -42.31
N LEU A 37 7.69 1.23 -41.54
CA LEU A 37 7.21 1.99 -40.38
C LEU A 37 6.16 3.05 -40.74
N ASN A 38 6.30 3.67 -41.91
CA ASN A 38 5.35 4.65 -42.46
C ASN A 38 3.99 4.03 -42.86
N GLU A 39 3.95 2.74 -43.16
CA GLU A 39 2.74 2.00 -43.51
C GLU A 39 2.09 1.35 -42.27
N PHE A 40 2.78 1.38 -41.12
CA PHE A 40 2.29 0.78 -39.89
C PHE A 40 1.17 1.62 -39.27
N LYS A 41 -0.09 1.24 -39.58
CA LYS A 41 -1.32 1.82 -39.02
C LYS A 41 -1.56 1.32 -37.58
N GLY A 42 -0.66 1.67 -36.68
CA GLY A 42 -0.72 1.26 -35.27
C GLY A 42 0.26 2.01 -34.37
N LEU A 43 0.95 3.02 -34.89
CA LEU A 43 1.85 3.87 -34.12
C LEU A 43 1.04 4.69 -33.11
N ARG A 44 0.92 4.13 -31.91
CA ARG A 44 0.52 4.88 -30.71
C ARG A 44 1.77 5.50 -30.13
N LEU A 45 1.87 6.82 -30.21
CA LEU A 45 3.01 7.56 -29.65
C LEU A 45 3.11 7.29 -28.14
N ALA A 46 4.34 7.04 -27.68
CA ALA A 46 4.61 6.76 -26.27
C ALA A 46 4.31 7.95 -25.35
N GLU A 47 4.38 9.17 -25.90
CA GLU A 47 4.20 10.44 -25.17
C GLU A 47 2.78 10.63 -24.62
N THR A 48 1.77 9.97 -25.20
CA THR A 48 0.37 10.05 -24.73
C THR A 48 -0.01 8.92 -23.78
N LYS A 49 0.93 8.03 -23.45
CA LYS A 49 0.68 6.84 -22.64
C LYS A 49 0.46 7.22 -21.18
N LYS A 50 -0.60 6.69 -20.58
CA LYS A 50 -0.87 6.83 -19.14
C LYS A 50 -0.84 5.46 -18.49
N SER A 51 0.37 4.96 -18.23
CA SER A 51 0.57 3.59 -17.75
C SER A 51 0.35 3.44 -16.26
N TYR A 52 -0.40 2.41 -15.90
CA TYR A 52 -0.67 2.00 -14.53
C TYR A 52 -0.41 0.52 -14.34
N VAL A 53 -0.09 0.15 -13.11
CA VAL A 53 0.01 -1.25 -12.66
C VAL A 53 -1.08 -1.48 -11.64
N LEU A 54 -1.95 -2.45 -11.92
CA LEU A 54 -2.92 -2.97 -10.98
C LEU A 54 -2.34 -4.21 -10.31
N THR A 55 -2.23 -4.20 -8.99
CA THR A 55 -1.98 -5.41 -8.19
C THR A 55 -3.31 -5.88 -7.63
N ILE A 56 -3.76 -7.04 -8.09
CA ILE A 56 -4.99 -7.69 -7.66
C ILE A 56 -4.61 -8.86 -6.76
N LEU A 57 -5.16 -8.92 -5.55
CA LEU A 57 -4.78 -9.90 -4.54
C LEU A 57 -6.01 -10.47 -3.82
N GLY A 58 -5.98 -11.76 -3.51
CA GLY A 58 -7.07 -12.43 -2.79
C GLY A 58 -7.07 -13.94 -2.99
N GLN A 59 -8.17 -14.60 -2.64
CA GLN A 59 -8.31 -16.04 -2.84
C GLN A 59 -8.69 -16.36 -4.29
N ASP A 60 -7.93 -17.22 -4.98
CA ASP A 60 -8.20 -17.51 -6.38
C ASP A 60 -9.61 -18.08 -6.60
N ARG A 61 -10.25 -17.65 -7.69
CA ARG A 61 -11.55 -18.14 -8.14
C ARG A 61 -11.80 -17.79 -9.61
N THR A 62 -12.66 -18.57 -10.24
CA THR A 62 -13.13 -18.30 -11.60
C THR A 62 -13.78 -16.92 -11.70
N GLY A 63 -13.46 -16.19 -12.77
CA GLY A 63 -14.07 -14.90 -13.08
C GLY A 63 -13.26 -13.68 -12.62
N VAL A 64 -12.17 -13.84 -11.86
CA VAL A 64 -11.30 -12.70 -11.47
C VAL A 64 -10.75 -11.99 -12.71
N VAL A 65 -10.02 -12.71 -13.57
CA VAL A 65 -9.42 -12.12 -14.79
C VAL A 65 -10.49 -11.53 -15.71
N ALA A 66 -11.57 -12.28 -15.96
CA ALA A 66 -12.66 -11.86 -16.83
C ALA A 66 -13.39 -10.61 -16.30
N GLY A 67 -13.60 -10.51 -14.98
CA GLY A 67 -14.24 -9.37 -14.35
C GLY A 67 -13.41 -8.10 -14.50
N PHE A 68 -12.13 -8.16 -14.16
CA PHE A 68 -11.24 -6.99 -14.30
C PHE A 68 -11.01 -6.60 -15.76
N SER A 69 -10.80 -7.55 -16.67
CA SER A 69 -10.62 -7.24 -18.08
C SER A 69 -11.88 -6.63 -18.72
N SER A 70 -13.08 -7.06 -18.30
CA SER A 70 -14.34 -6.47 -18.76
C SER A 70 -14.51 -5.02 -18.31
N VAL A 71 -14.15 -4.70 -17.07
CA VAL A 71 -14.14 -3.31 -16.58
C VAL A 71 -13.14 -2.47 -17.38
N LEU A 72 -11.93 -2.97 -17.58
CA LEU A 72 -10.91 -2.27 -18.36
C LEU A 72 -11.36 -2.00 -19.80
N ALA A 73 -11.97 -2.99 -20.46
CA ALA A 73 -12.52 -2.84 -21.79
C ALA A 73 -13.65 -1.79 -21.85
N LYS A 74 -14.57 -1.78 -20.87
CA LYS A 74 -15.64 -0.78 -20.76
C LYS A 74 -15.08 0.65 -20.69
N HIS A 75 -13.96 0.83 -19.98
CA HIS A 75 -13.26 2.11 -19.84
C HIS A 75 -12.21 2.35 -20.94
N GLN A 76 -12.24 1.59 -22.04
CA GLN A 76 -11.33 1.72 -23.19
C GLN A 76 -9.84 1.63 -22.83
N CYS A 77 -9.52 0.92 -21.74
CA CYS A 77 -8.14 0.67 -21.32
C CYS A 77 -7.56 -0.50 -22.10
N ASN A 78 -6.28 -0.41 -22.45
CA ASN A 78 -5.56 -1.55 -23.03
C ASN A 78 -4.81 -2.30 -21.93
N ILE A 79 -4.82 -3.63 -21.97
CA ILE A 79 -3.98 -4.47 -21.14
C ILE A 79 -2.72 -4.78 -21.94
N GLU A 80 -1.57 -4.35 -21.44
CA GLU A 80 -0.29 -4.52 -22.12
C GLU A 80 0.46 -5.76 -21.62
N ARG A 81 0.29 -6.09 -20.34
CA ARG A 81 0.90 -7.26 -19.71
C ARG A 81 0.05 -7.75 -18.56
N VAL A 82 -0.04 -9.07 -18.42
CA VAL A 82 -0.54 -9.70 -17.20
C VAL A 82 0.54 -10.63 -16.68
N LYS A 83 0.83 -10.55 -15.38
CA LYS A 83 1.84 -11.40 -14.72
C LYS A 83 1.26 -11.94 -13.41
N MET A 84 1.35 -13.24 -13.22
CA MET A 84 1.05 -13.86 -11.93
C MET A 84 2.28 -13.73 -11.02
N ILE A 85 2.07 -13.22 -9.80
CA ILE A 85 3.12 -12.92 -8.80
C ILE A 85 3.18 -13.97 -7.70
N ALA A 86 2.01 -14.43 -7.27
CA ALA A 86 1.86 -15.45 -6.25
C ALA A 86 0.77 -16.45 -6.66
N ARG A 87 1.03 -17.72 -6.39
CA ARG A 87 0.10 -18.85 -6.59
C ARG A 87 0.21 -19.76 -5.37
N GLY A 88 -0.70 -19.60 -4.42
CA GLY A 88 -0.73 -20.31 -3.16
C GLY A 88 -2.00 -19.96 -2.39
N GLU A 89 -1.92 -19.85 -1.06
CA GLU A 89 -3.05 -19.41 -0.23
C GLU A 89 -3.56 -18.01 -0.60
N LEU A 90 -2.65 -17.15 -1.09
CA LEU A 90 -2.95 -15.81 -1.57
C LEU A 90 -2.54 -15.70 -3.04
N LEU A 91 -3.52 -15.53 -3.93
CA LEU A 91 -3.28 -15.16 -5.32
C LEU A 91 -2.85 -13.69 -5.37
N ALA A 92 -1.85 -13.41 -6.19
CA ALA A 92 -1.50 -12.05 -6.57
C ALA A 92 -1.20 -11.96 -8.06
N MET A 93 -1.78 -10.97 -8.73
CA MET A 93 -1.68 -10.74 -10.16
C MET A 93 -1.41 -9.27 -10.43
N GLU A 94 -0.44 -9.01 -11.31
CA GLU A 94 -0.20 -7.69 -11.89
C GLU A 94 -0.89 -7.58 -13.26
N MET A 95 -1.63 -6.51 -13.48
CA MET A 95 -2.10 -6.08 -14.80
C MET A 95 -1.50 -4.70 -15.13
N TRP A 96 -0.68 -4.66 -16.18
CA TRP A 96 -0.11 -3.43 -16.71
C TRP A 96 -1.04 -2.90 -17.77
N ILE A 97 -1.52 -1.68 -17.57
CA ILE A 97 -2.60 -1.09 -18.36
C ILE A 97 -2.23 0.30 -18.86
N ASP A 98 -2.82 0.69 -19.98
CA ASP A 98 -2.74 2.04 -20.52
C ASP A 98 -4.11 2.73 -20.43
N LEU A 99 -4.13 3.83 -19.67
CA LEU A 99 -5.31 4.63 -19.34
C LEU A 99 -5.49 5.87 -20.22
N ARG A 100 -4.82 5.96 -21.38
CA ARG A 100 -4.83 7.18 -22.21
C ARG A 100 -6.24 7.78 -22.46
N GLU A 101 -7.24 6.93 -22.73
CA GLU A 101 -8.64 7.31 -23.00
C GLU A 101 -9.52 7.29 -21.74
N ALA A 102 -9.01 6.80 -20.61
CA ALA A 102 -9.81 6.50 -19.43
C ALA A 102 -9.80 7.65 -18.43
N HIS A 103 -10.96 7.93 -17.83
CA HIS A 103 -11.06 8.84 -16.70
C HIS A 103 -10.88 8.08 -15.38
N PHE A 104 -9.69 8.19 -14.79
CA PHE A 104 -9.25 7.35 -13.69
C PHE A 104 -10.19 7.28 -12.47
N PRO A 105 -10.81 8.38 -11.99
CA PRO A 105 -11.80 8.30 -10.90
C PRO A 105 -12.98 7.34 -11.16
N PHE A 106 -13.53 7.32 -12.39
CA PHE A 106 -14.63 6.43 -12.73
C PHE A 106 -14.15 4.99 -12.87
N LEU A 107 -13.00 4.79 -13.50
CA LEU A 107 -12.36 3.48 -13.59
C LEU A 107 -12.06 2.90 -12.20
N ARG A 108 -11.47 3.69 -11.30
CA ARG A 108 -11.16 3.31 -9.92
C ARG A 108 -12.41 2.84 -9.18
N SER A 109 -13.52 3.55 -9.33
CA SER A 109 -14.82 3.17 -8.73
C SER A 109 -15.29 1.80 -9.23
N ASP A 110 -15.32 1.60 -10.55
CA ASP A 110 -15.78 0.33 -11.16
C ASP A 110 -14.84 -0.83 -10.83
N LEU A 111 -13.52 -0.61 -10.83
CA LEU A 111 -12.53 -1.60 -10.41
C LEU A 111 -12.70 -1.99 -8.94
N THR A 112 -12.95 -1.02 -8.06
CA THR A 112 -13.20 -1.27 -6.63
C THR A 112 -14.49 -2.07 -6.43
N GLN A 113 -15.54 -1.76 -7.18
CA GLN A 113 -16.79 -2.52 -7.13
C GLN A 113 -16.59 -3.95 -7.66
N MET A 114 -15.83 -4.13 -8.74
CA MET A 114 -15.48 -5.44 -9.26
C MET A 114 -14.66 -6.25 -8.24
N ALA A 115 -13.64 -5.64 -7.64
CA ALA A 115 -12.82 -6.25 -6.61
C ALA A 115 -13.69 -6.76 -5.45
N LYS A 116 -14.60 -5.93 -4.92
CA LYS A 116 -15.60 -6.33 -3.93
C LYS A 116 -16.47 -7.50 -4.40
N LYS A 117 -16.96 -7.48 -5.65
CA LYS A 117 -17.81 -8.53 -6.24
C LYS A 117 -17.11 -9.88 -6.34
N VAL A 118 -15.83 -9.90 -6.72
CA VAL A 118 -15.05 -11.14 -6.82
C VAL A 118 -14.34 -11.51 -5.52
N GLY A 119 -14.41 -10.68 -4.47
CA GLY A 119 -13.72 -10.92 -3.21
C GLY A 119 -12.21 -10.73 -3.30
N MET A 120 -11.78 -9.85 -4.20
CA MET A 120 -10.38 -9.44 -4.35
C MET A 120 -10.15 -8.06 -3.73
N ASP A 121 -8.92 -7.82 -3.36
CA ASP A 121 -8.34 -6.52 -3.09
C ASP A 121 -7.62 -6.00 -4.35
N ILE A 122 -7.51 -4.68 -4.46
CA ILE A 122 -6.84 -4.04 -5.59
C ILE A 122 -6.06 -2.81 -5.14
N VAL A 123 -4.85 -2.69 -5.70
CA VAL A 123 -3.99 -1.50 -5.62
C VAL A 123 -3.63 -1.03 -7.01
N ALA A 124 -3.83 0.25 -7.30
CA ALA A 124 -3.57 0.84 -8.61
C ALA A 124 -2.54 1.96 -8.49
N GLN A 125 -1.38 1.79 -9.15
CA GLN A 125 -0.26 2.73 -9.08
C GLN A 125 0.13 3.19 -10.48
N PRO A 126 0.56 4.45 -10.68
CA PRO A 126 1.25 4.85 -11.90
C PRO A 126 2.49 3.98 -12.13
N GLU A 127 2.76 3.60 -13.39
CA GLU A 127 3.90 2.74 -13.74
C GLU A 127 5.24 3.36 -13.30
N SER A 128 5.38 4.68 -13.45
CA SER A 128 6.57 5.42 -13.03
C SER A 128 6.84 5.29 -11.53
N ILE A 129 5.79 5.29 -10.72
CA ILE A 129 5.83 5.15 -9.28
C ILE A 129 6.08 3.71 -8.86
N PHE A 130 5.44 2.74 -9.53
CA PHE A 130 5.66 1.31 -9.28
C PHE A 130 7.11 0.88 -9.57
N LYS A 131 7.71 1.41 -10.64
CA LYS A 131 9.10 1.13 -11.03
C LYS A 131 10.14 1.80 -10.12
N LYS A 132 9.77 2.84 -9.36
CA LYS A 132 10.68 3.48 -8.41
C LYS A 132 10.96 2.54 -7.24
N ARG A 133 12.24 2.36 -6.90
CA ARG A 133 12.65 1.58 -5.74
C ARG A 133 12.18 2.26 -4.46
N LYS A 134 11.20 1.66 -3.79
CA LYS A 134 10.76 2.09 -2.46
C LYS A 134 11.86 1.76 -1.44
N LYS A 135 12.06 2.66 -0.46
CA LYS A 135 13.15 2.58 0.53
C LYS A 135 12.63 2.65 1.96
N VAL A 136 11.56 3.41 2.20
CA VAL A 136 10.93 3.55 3.51
C VAL A 136 9.50 3.01 3.42
N ILE A 137 9.07 2.33 4.46
CA ILE A 137 7.67 2.00 4.69
C ILE A 137 7.25 2.46 6.08
N VAL A 138 6.14 3.20 6.13
CA VAL A 138 5.55 3.73 7.35
C VAL A 138 4.22 3.02 7.60
N PHE A 139 4.01 2.58 8.84
CA PHE A 139 2.79 1.91 9.28
C PHE A 139 2.11 2.72 10.39
N ASP A 140 0.78 2.75 10.40
CA ASP A 140 0.05 2.98 11.65
C ASP A 140 0.21 1.76 12.59
N MET A 141 -0.03 1.99 13.88
CA MET A 141 0.02 0.97 14.92
C MET A 141 -1.33 0.31 15.14
N ASP A 142 -2.27 1.05 15.73
CA ASP A 142 -3.61 0.56 16.07
C ASP A 142 -4.36 0.16 14.78
N SER A 143 -5.14 -0.92 14.85
CA SER A 143 -5.92 -1.46 13.73
C SER A 143 -5.14 -1.77 12.42
N THR A 144 -3.81 -1.68 12.45
CA THR A 144 -2.88 -1.95 11.35
C THR A 144 -1.84 -3.00 11.75
N ILE A 145 -0.80 -2.64 12.51
CA ILE A 145 0.21 -3.59 13.02
C ILE A 145 -0.32 -4.34 14.25
N VAL A 146 -1.07 -3.64 15.09
CA VAL A 146 -1.76 -4.18 16.26
C VAL A 146 -3.20 -4.46 15.87
N ASP A 147 -3.70 -5.62 16.33
CA ASP A 147 -5.08 -6.01 16.14
C ASP A 147 -5.98 -5.32 17.20
N GLY A 148 -6.51 -4.16 16.81
CA GLY A 148 -7.45 -3.37 17.61
C GLY A 148 -6.84 -2.06 18.12
N GLU A 149 -7.57 -1.42 19.04
CA GLU A 149 -7.26 -0.11 19.61
C GLU A 149 -6.68 -0.25 21.02
N ILE A 150 -5.42 0.15 21.22
CA ILE A 150 -4.74 0.04 22.52
C ILE A 150 -5.45 0.86 23.61
N ILE A 151 -5.98 2.03 23.26
CA ILE A 151 -6.69 2.89 24.22
C ILE A 151 -7.93 2.21 24.80
N ASP A 152 -8.60 1.35 24.04
CA ASP A 152 -9.76 0.59 24.51
C ASP A 152 -9.35 -0.49 25.52
N GLU A 153 -8.21 -1.14 25.32
CA GLU A 153 -7.63 -2.08 26.30
C GLU A 153 -7.24 -1.37 27.61
N MET A 154 -6.64 -0.17 27.52
CA MET A 154 -6.37 0.67 28.69
C MET A 154 -7.67 1.08 29.40
N ALA A 155 -8.70 1.44 28.64
CA ALA A 155 -10.00 1.86 29.17
C ALA A 155 -10.74 0.72 29.89
N LYS A 156 -10.58 -0.54 29.44
CA LYS A 156 -11.09 -1.72 30.15
C LYS A 156 -10.45 -1.85 31.53
N LEU A 157 -9.12 -1.72 31.62
CA LEU A 157 -8.40 -1.78 32.90
C LEU A 157 -8.77 -0.62 33.84
N ALA A 158 -9.02 0.56 33.29
CA ALA A 158 -9.50 1.73 34.03
C ALA A 158 -11.01 1.70 34.34
N ARG A 159 -11.75 0.68 33.89
CA ARG A 159 -13.22 0.54 34.03
C ARG A 159 -14.03 1.71 33.43
N VAL A 160 -13.47 2.35 32.39
CA VAL A 160 -14.08 3.48 31.67
C VAL A 160 -14.37 3.17 30.19
N GLY A 161 -14.26 1.90 29.78
CA GLY A 161 -14.43 1.47 28.39
C GLY A 161 -15.69 1.99 27.69
N ARG A 162 -16.85 1.98 28.36
CA ARG A 162 -18.10 2.53 27.78
C ARG A 162 -18.01 4.03 27.46
N LYS A 163 -17.36 4.81 28.33
CA LYS A 163 -17.19 6.26 28.14
C LYS A 163 -16.22 6.55 27.00
N VAL A 164 -15.11 5.80 26.93
CA VAL A 164 -14.13 5.92 25.85
C VAL A 164 -14.75 5.58 24.50
N ALA A 165 -15.48 4.45 24.41
CA ALA A 165 -16.17 4.04 23.19
C ALA A 165 -17.15 5.10 22.68
N ALA A 166 -17.95 5.71 23.57
CA ALA A 166 -18.89 6.76 23.20
C ALA A 166 -18.19 8.01 22.62
N ILE A 167 -17.00 8.36 23.12
CA ILE A 167 -16.21 9.49 22.60
C ILE A 167 -15.54 9.11 21.27
N THR A 168 -15.01 7.89 21.16
CA THR A 168 -14.45 7.37 19.90
C THR A 168 -15.48 7.42 18.79
N GLU A 169 -16.73 7.03 19.07
CA GLU A 169 -17.82 7.04 18.10
C GLU A 169 -18.15 8.46 17.62
N LYS A 170 -18.21 9.44 18.53
CA LYS A 170 -18.39 10.86 18.18
C LYS A 170 -17.26 11.38 17.28
N GLY A 171 -16.01 11.05 17.61
CA GLY A 171 -14.85 11.41 16.78
C GLY A 171 -14.90 10.76 15.40
N MET A 172 -15.32 9.50 15.31
CA MET A 172 -15.50 8.81 14.04
C MET A 172 -16.62 9.40 13.17
N ARG A 173 -17.67 9.98 13.78
CA ARG A 173 -18.72 10.72 13.08
C ARG A 173 -18.31 12.15 12.71
N GLY A 174 -17.13 12.59 13.12
CA GLY A 174 -16.64 13.95 12.88
C GLY A 174 -17.31 15.02 13.73
N GLU A 175 -18.01 14.64 14.81
CA GLU A 175 -18.64 15.59 15.73
C GLU A 175 -17.64 16.33 16.61
N ILE A 176 -16.45 15.74 16.80
CA ILE A 176 -15.33 16.29 17.57
C ILE A 176 -14.04 16.05 16.81
N ASP A 177 -13.09 16.99 16.94
CA ASP A 177 -11.77 16.87 16.33
C ASP A 177 -10.99 15.68 16.92
N PHE A 178 -10.06 15.11 16.13
CA PHE A 178 -9.24 13.97 16.57
C PHE A 178 -8.45 14.29 17.85
N SER A 179 -7.81 15.46 17.90
CA SER A 179 -6.99 15.87 19.04
C SER A 179 -7.83 16.08 20.28
N GLU A 180 -9.00 16.70 20.13
CA GLU A 180 -9.97 16.87 21.23
C GLU A 180 -10.49 15.53 21.74
N SER A 181 -10.92 14.64 20.82
CA SER A 181 -11.35 13.28 21.13
C SER A 181 -10.28 12.50 21.88
N LEU A 182 -9.02 12.56 21.43
CA LEU A 182 -7.91 11.87 22.07
C LEU A 182 -7.64 12.42 23.48
N ARG A 183 -7.58 13.75 23.65
CA ARG A 183 -7.40 14.36 24.98
C ARG A 183 -8.51 13.94 25.94
N TYR A 184 -9.76 13.91 25.48
CA TYR A 184 -10.87 13.53 26.33
C TYR A 184 -10.80 12.05 26.72
N ARG A 185 -10.53 11.14 25.76
CA ARG A 185 -10.35 9.71 26.05
C ARG A 185 -9.20 9.46 27.02
N VAL A 186 -8.07 10.15 26.87
CA VAL A 186 -6.92 10.05 27.78
C VAL A 186 -7.24 10.59 29.17
N SER A 187 -8.04 11.66 29.28
CA SER A 187 -8.44 12.21 30.59
C SER A 187 -9.20 11.21 31.46
N LEU A 188 -9.95 10.29 30.83
CA LEU A 188 -10.69 9.22 31.52
C LEU A 188 -9.78 8.13 32.09
N LEU A 189 -8.52 8.07 31.65
CA LEU A 189 -7.51 7.10 32.12
C LEU A 189 -6.72 7.61 33.33
N LYS A 190 -7.06 8.80 33.87
CA LYS A 190 -6.41 9.36 35.05
C LYS A 190 -6.42 8.37 36.22
N GLY A 191 -5.24 8.17 36.82
CA GLY A 191 -5.04 7.24 37.94
C GLY A 191 -4.70 5.80 37.53
N LEU A 192 -4.76 5.46 36.24
CA LEU A 192 -4.28 4.16 35.75
C LEU A 192 -2.77 4.05 36.01
N LYS A 193 -2.33 2.95 36.63
CA LYS A 193 -0.92 2.74 36.99
C LYS A 193 -0.11 2.37 35.75
N VAL A 194 1.15 2.80 35.68
CA VAL A 194 2.07 2.41 34.59
C VAL A 194 2.21 0.88 34.48
N LYS A 195 2.19 0.16 35.60
CA LYS A 195 2.18 -1.32 35.62
C LYS A 195 1.02 -1.93 34.84
N SER A 196 -0.12 -1.24 34.74
CA SER A 196 -1.25 -1.71 33.92
C SER A 196 -0.95 -1.61 32.42
N LEU A 197 -0.12 -0.64 32.00
CA LEU A 197 0.34 -0.54 30.61
C LEU A 197 1.25 -1.70 30.22
N GLU A 198 2.10 -2.16 31.15
CA GLU A 198 2.92 -3.36 30.94
C GLU A 198 2.05 -4.60 30.69
N SER A 199 0.93 -4.73 31.43
CA SER A 199 -0.03 -5.81 31.21
C SER A 199 -0.64 -5.75 29.82
N VAL A 200 -1.08 -4.57 29.38
CA VAL A 200 -1.61 -4.37 28.01
C VAL A 200 -0.54 -4.72 26.96
N ALA A 201 0.70 -4.24 27.15
CA ALA A 201 1.81 -4.47 26.23
C ALA A 201 2.13 -5.96 26.04
N LYS A 202 2.05 -6.76 27.12
CA LYS A 202 2.27 -8.21 27.08
C LYS A 202 1.16 -8.96 26.33
N THR A 203 -0.06 -8.44 26.36
CA THR A 203 -1.23 -9.06 25.71
C THR A 203 -1.54 -8.50 24.33
N LEU A 204 -0.72 -7.58 23.81
CA LEU A 204 -0.92 -7.02 22.46
C LEU A 204 -0.91 -8.13 21.42
N ARG A 205 -2.03 -8.23 20.69
CA ARG A 205 -2.17 -9.11 19.55
C ARG A 205 -1.70 -8.35 18.32
N LEU A 206 -0.76 -8.93 17.58
CA LEU A 206 -0.33 -8.40 16.30
C LEU A 206 -1.30 -8.85 15.22
N THR A 207 -1.55 -8.00 14.22
CA THR A 207 -2.28 -8.39 13.03
C THR A 207 -1.51 -9.53 12.34
N LYS A 208 -2.24 -10.59 11.94
CA LYS A 208 -1.66 -11.79 11.33
C LYS A 208 -0.77 -11.40 10.13
N GLY A 209 0.44 -11.93 10.09
CA GLY A 209 1.42 -11.64 9.04
C GLY A 209 2.26 -10.37 9.24
N SER A 210 1.99 -9.54 10.26
CA SER A 210 2.79 -8.32 10.50
C SER A 210 4.25 -8.64 10.83
N GLY A 211 4.51 -9.64 11.67
CA GLY A 211 5.88 -10.05 12.00
C GLY A 211 6.67 -10.51 10.76
N GLU A 212 6.07 -11.37 9.95
CA GLU A 212 6.65 -11.87 8.69
C GLU A 212 6.91 -10.72 7.70
N LEU A 213 5.93 -9.81 7.55
CA LEU A 213 6.06 -8.65 6.67
C LEU A 213 7.23 -7.76 7.09
N ILE A 214 7.31 -7.39 8.37
CA ILE A 214 8.36 -6.50 8.87
C ILE A 214 9.74 -7.16 8.74
N ALA A 215 9.86 -8.45 9.06
CA ALA A 215 11.10 -9.20 8.88
C ALA A 215 11.57 -9.19 7.41
N ALA A 216 10.67 -9.53 6.47
CA ALA A 216 10.97 -9.54 5.04
C ALA A 216 11.37 -8.15 4.53
N LEU A 217 10.65 -7.10 4.91
CA LEU A 217 10.98 -5.72 4.53
C LEU A 217 12.38 -5.33 4.99
N LYS A 218 12.74 -5.64 6.24
CA LYS A 218 14.07 -5.36 6.78
C LYS A 218 15.17 -6.09 6.04
N GLU A 219 14.96 -7.37 5.73
CA GLU A 219 15.91 -8.18 4.98
C GLU A 219 16.13 -7.64 3.55
N MET A 220 15.09 -7.02 2.99
CA MET A 220 15.15 -6.34 1.70
C MET A 220 15.79 -4.94 1.76
N GLY A 221 16.22 -4.52 2.95
CA GLY A 221 16.90 -3.25 3.19
C GLY A 221 15.96 -2.05 3.28
N PHE A 222 14.67 -2.27 3.57
CA PHE A 222 13.76 -1.17 3.87
C PHE A 222 14.04 -0.59 5.26
N LYS A 223 13.89 0.72 5.35
CA LYS A 223 13.66 1.41 6.61
C LYS A 223 12.19 1.29 6.99
N VAL A 224 11.93 0.82 8.20
CA VAL A 224 10.57 0.55 8.66
C VAL A 224 10.22 1.49 9.81
N ALA A 225 9.15 2.25 9.66
CA ALA A 225 8.70 3.22 10.65
C ALA A 225 7.29 2.91 11.16
N LEU A 226 7.06 3.20 12.43
CA LEU A 226 5.75 3.19 13.07
C LEU A 226 5.36 4.64 13.42
N ILE A 227 4.27 5.15 12.83
CA ILE A 227 3.78 6.52 13.09
C ILE A 227 2.34 6.42 13.57
N SER A 228 2.11 6.62 14.87
CA SER A 228 0.82 6.33 15.48
C SER A 228 0.20 7.52 16.22
N GLY A 229 -1.13 7.59 16.16
CA GLY A 229 -1.94 8.40 17.08
C GLY A 229 -2.14 7.76 18.46
N GLY A 230 -1.60 6.55 18.68
CA GLY A 230 -1.51 5.88 19.97
C GLY A 230 -0.40 6.46 20.84
N PHE A 231 0.25 5.65 21.69
CA PHE A 231 1.16 6.15 22.73
C PHE A 231 2.59 5.66 22.60
N THR A 232 3.56 6.55 22.89
CA THR A 232 5.02 6.28 22.80
C THR A 232 5.44 5.03 23.56
N TYR A 233 4.83 4.80 24.73
CA TYR A 233 5.06 3.62 25.55
C TYR A 233 4.92 2.30 24.76
N PHE A 234 3.90 2.18 23.91
CA PHE A 234 3.64 0.98 23.13
C PHE A 234 4.43 0.96 21.81
N THR A 235 4.55 2.11 21.15
CA THR A 235 5.32 2.20 19.90
C THR A 235 6.79 1.85 20.14
N ASP A 236 7.37 2.25 21.27
CA ASP A 236 8.76 1.92 21.64
C ASP A 236 8.96 0.44 21.96
N ILE A 237 7.95 -0.20 22.56
CA ILE A 237 7.96 -1.64 22.80
C ILE A 237 7.92 -2.38 21.47
N LEU A 238 7.03 -2.01 20.56
CA LEU A 238 6.95 -2.61 19.23
C LEU A 238 8.21 -2.33 18.42
N LYS A 239 8.80 -1.14 18.54
CA LYS A 239 10.09 -0.80 17.93
C LYS A 239 11.17 -1.81 18.29
N ARG A 240 11.36 -2.07 19.59
CA ARG A 240 12.35 -3.04 20.06
C ARG A 240 11.97 -4.48 19.69
N ARG A 241 10.70 -4.85 19.85
CA ARG A 241 10.22 -6.23 19.65
C ARG A 241 10.25 -6.67 18.18
N MET A 242 9.93 -5.77 17.26
CA MET A 242 9.80 -6.06 15.82
C MET A 242 10.91 -5.44 14.97
N GLY A 243 11.77 -4.62 15.58
CA GLY A 243 12.95 -4.05 14.93
C GLY A 243 12.68 -2.85 14.03
N PHE A 244 11.64 -2.05 14.29
CA PHE A 244 11.41 -0.80 13.56
C PHE A 244 12.61 0.16 13.71
N ASP A 245 12.98 0.86 12.65
CA ASP A 245 14.01 1.90 12.68
C ASP A 245 13.49 3.17 13.39
N TYR A 246 12.20 3.47 13.19
CA TYR A 246 11.53 4.66 13.69
C TYR A 246 10.22 4.31 14.40
N ALA A 247 9.92 5.01 15.49
CA ALA A 247 8.65 4.88 16.19
C ALA A 247 8.25 6.24 16.78
N PHE A 248 7.02 6.64 16.52
CA PHE A 248 6.44 7.89 16.96
C PHE A 248 5.03 7.65 17.49
N GLY A 249 4.68 8.34 18.58
CA GLY A 249 3.38 8.26 19.24
C GLY A 249 3.17 9.44 20.17
N ASN A 250 2.01 9.50 20.81
CA ASN A 250 1.68 10.51 21.82
C ASN A 250 2.28 10.15 23.18
N GLU A 251 2.90 11.12 23.84
CA GLU A 251 3.48 10.88 25.16
C GLU A 251 2.44 11.08 26.26
N LEU A 252 2.19 10.03 27.06
CA LEU A 252 1.29 10.11 28.21
C LEU A 252 2.02 10.71 29.41
N GLU A 253 1.44 11.72 30.05
CA GLU A 253 2.03 12.28 31.26
C GLU A 253 1.83 11.34 32.46
N VAL A 254 2.94 11.01 33.11
CA VAL A 254 2.98 10.13 34.29
C VAL A 254 3.49 10.93 35.49
N GLN A 255 2.77 10.83 36.61
CA GLN A 255 3.24 11.35 37.90
C GLN A 255 3.04 10.30 38.98
N LYS A 256 4.07 10.12 39.83
CA LYS A 256 4.05 9.14 40.94
C LYS A 256 3.64 7.71 40.48
N GLY A 257 4.06 7.32 39.27
CA GLY A 257 3.77 5.98 38.71
C GLY A 257 2.35 5.76 38.17
N ALA A 258 1.55 6.82 38.00
CA ALA A 258 0.21 6.76 37.44
C ALA A 258 -0.02 7.84 36.36
N LEU A 259 -0.93 7.56 35.43
CA LEU A 259 -1.33 8.51 34.39
C LEU A 259 -2.06 9.70 35.01
N THR A 260 -1.69 10.92 34.59
CA THR A 260 -2.41 12.13 35.02
C THR A 260 -3.71 12.36 34.23
N GLY A 261 -3.86 11.66 33.10
CA GLY A 261 -4.92 11.89 32.12
C GLY A 261 -4.60 12.99 31.11
N ARG A 262 -3.33 13.38 30.95
CA ARG A 262 -2.88 14.36 29.96
C ARG A 262 -1.85 13.78 28.99
N ILE A 263 -1.75 14.42 27.83
CA ILE A 263 -0.75 14.13 26.79
C ILE A 263 0.27 15.27 26.82
N ILE A 264 1.55 14.92 26.79
CA ILE A 264 2.67 15.85 26.72
C ILE A 264 2.90 16.24 25.26
N GLY A 265 3.10 17.54 25.03
CA GLY A 265 3.46 18.07 23.73
C GLY A 265 2.32 18.10 22.71
N GLU A 266 2.73 18.11 21.45
CA GLU A 266 1.84 18.12 20.29
C GLU A 266 1.26 16.72 20.02
N ILE A 267 0.00 16.66 19.61
CA ILE A 267 -0.67 15.40 19.31
C ILE A 267 -0.28 14.93 17.90
N VAL A 268 0.02 13.64 17.78
CA VAL A 268 0.24 12.96 16.50
C VAL A 268 -1.11 12.74 15.80
N ASP A 269 -1.62 13.82 15.21
CA ASP A 269 -2.81 13.84 14.35
C ASP A 269 -2.45 13.58 12.88
N ALA A 270 -3.43 13.73 11.98
CA ALA A 270 -3.23 13.47 10.55
C ALA A 270 -2.15 14.33 9.90
N ARG A 271 -2.03 15.59 10.32
CA ARG A 271 -1.03 16.51 9.80
C ARG A 271 0.33 16.15 10.37
N ARG A 272 0.41 15.93 11.68
CA ARG A 272 1.68 15.56 12.33
C ARG A 272 2.21 14.22 11.82
N LYS A 273 1.35 13.24 11.49
CA LYS A 273 1.79 11.99 10.83
C LYS A 273 2.50 12.25 9.49
N ALA A 274 1.95 13.16 8.68
CA ALA A 274 2.58 13.54 7.40
C ALA A 274 3.90 14.29 7.61
N GLU A 275 3.95 15.22 8.57
CA GLU A 275 5.19 15.94 8.91
C GLU A 275 6.29 15.00 9.42
N ILE A 276 5.95 13.99 10.23
CA ILE A 276 6.90 12.96 10.67
C ILE A 276 7.41 12.15 9.46
N MET A 277 6.55 11.82 8.50
CA MET A 277 6.98 11.18 7.26
C MET A 277 7.95 12.08 6.47
N ASP A 278 7.72 13.40 6.42
CA ASP A 278 8.63 14.36 5.80
C ASP A 278 9.99 14.41 6.51
N GLU A 279 9.98 14.37 7.85
CA GLU A 279 11.20 14.32 8.66
C GLU A 279 12.02 13.05 8.37
N ILE A 280 11.36 11.89 8.24
CA ILE A 280 12.01 10.64 7.85
C ILE A 280 12.58 10.74 6.44
N CYS A 281 11.81 11.29 5.48
CA CYS A 281 12.28 11.47 4.10
C CYS A 281 13.56 12.33 4.05
N LYS A 282 13.57 13.46 4.77
CA LYS A 282 14.74 14.35 4.87
C LYS A 282 15.93 13.63 5.49
N LYS A 283 15.71 12.86 6.56
CA LYS A 283 16.78 12.13 7.25
C LYS A 283 17.39 11.01 6.40
N GLU A 284 16.56 10.31 5.63
CA GLU A 284 17.01 9.22 4.74
C GLU A 284 17.47 9.71 3.36
N GLY A 285 17.31 11.01 3.06
CA GLY A 285 17.69 11.59 1.77
C GLY A 285 16.84 11.05 0.60
N ILE A 286 15.54 10.86 0.82
CA ILE A 286 14.61 10.29 -0.17
C ILE A 286 13.44 11.23 -0.44
N THR A 287 12.72 10.95 -1.53
CA THR A 287 11.47 11.62 -1.88
C THR A 287 10.26 10.82 -1.41
N HIS A 288 9.09 11.45 -1.33
CA HIS A 288 7.85 10.74 -0.99
C HIS A 288 7.52 9.60 -1.96
N ASP A 289 7.90 9.72 -3.24
CA ASP A 289 7.73 8.67 -4.25
C ASP A 289 8.43 7.35 -3.88
N GLU A 290 9.41 7.39 -2.97
CA GLU A 290 10.16 6.23 -2.47
C GLU A 290 9.60 5.70 -1.14
N VAL A 291 8.47 6.24 -0.67
CA VAL A 291 7.79 5.85 0.58
C VAL A 291 6.53 5.05 0.30
N VAL A 292 6.30 4.04 1.12
CA VAL A 292 5.03 3.31 1.24
C VAL A 292 4.37 3.70 2.56
N ALA A 293 3.09 4.05 2.57
CA ALA A 293 2.33 4.34 3.78
C ALA A 293 1.15 3.37 3.91
N VAL A 294 1.01 2.76 5.08
CA VAL A 294 -0.04 1.78 5.38
C VAL A 294 -0.80 2.21 6.63
N GLY A 295 -2.11 2.34 6.54
CA GLY A 295 -2.98 2.72 7.66
C GLY A 295 -4.44 2.37 7.42
N ASP A 296 -5.28 2.47 8.44
CA ASP A 296 -6.69 2.08 8.39
C ASP A 296 -7.66 3.26 8.61
N GLY A 297 -7.18 4.33 9.25
CA GLY A 297 -8.00 5.40 9.79
C GLY A 297 -8.01 6.70 8.97
N SER A 298 -8.99 7.56 9.24
CA SER A 298 -9.05 8.90 8.63
C SER A 298 -7.91 9.82 9.07
N ASN A 299 -7.27 9.51 10.19
CA ASN A 299 -6.04 10.14 10.68
C ASN A 299 -4.82 9.81 9.80
N ASP A 300 -4.88 8.80 8.93
CA ASP A 300 -3.75 8.48 8.04
C ASP A 300 -3.86 9.15 6.67
N ARG A 301 -4.97 9.85 6.41
CA ARG A 301 -5.34 10.35 5.07
C ARG A 301 -4.25 11.18 4.39
N ILE A 302 -3.56 12.06 5.13
CA ILE A 302 -2.57 13.00 4.58
C ILE A 302 -1.26 12.24 4.32
N MET A 303 -0.85 11.40 5.28
CA MET A 303 0.32 10.54 5.13
C MET A 303 0.19 9.60 3.92
N LEU A 304 -0.96 8.94 3.74
CA LEU A 304 -1.20 8.07 2.59
C LEU A 304 -1.27 8.84 1.28
N ALA A 305 -1.95 9.99 1.24
CA ALA A 305 -2.08 10.78 0.03
C ALA A 305 -0.74 11.37 -0.46
N ASN A 306 0.19 11.63 0.47
CA ASN A 306 1.49 12.17 0.15
C ASN A 306 2.52 11.09 -0.19
N ALA A 307 2.34 9.84 0.24
CA ALA A 307 3.28 8.76 -0.04
C ALA A 307 3.25 8.34 -1.51
N GLY A 308 4.38 7.83 -2.00
CA GLY A 308 4.48 7.22 -3.32
C GLY A 308 3.67 5.94 -3.46
N LEU A 309 3.25 5.33 -2.36
CA LEU A 309 2.28 4.25 -2.36
C LEU A 309 1.48 4.30 -1.06
N GLY A 310 0.23 4.76 -1.12
CA GLY A 310 -0.70 4.76 0.00
C GLY A 310 -1.61 3.52 -0.01
N ILE A 311 -1.54 2.68 1.02
CA ILE A 311 -2.34 1.46 1.16
C ILE A 311 -3.31 1.60 2.34
N ALA A 312 -4.60 1.59 2.04
CA ALA A 312 -5.67 1.52 3.02
C ALA A 312 -5.84 0.07 3.53
N PHE A 313 -5.31 -0.23 4.71
CA PHE A 313 -5.35 -1.56 5.30
C PHE A 313 -6.61 -1.75 6.17
N ASN A 314 -7.48 -2.70 5.80
CA ASN A 314 -8.76 -2.97 6.46
C ASN A 314 -9.58 -1.70 6.79
N ALA A 315 -9.44 -0.69 5.93
CA ALA A 315 -9.78 0.68 6.28
C ALA A 315 -11.27 0.99 6.10
N LYS A 316 -11.67 2.14 6.68
CA LYS A 316 -12.98 2.76 6.41
C LYS A 316 -13.03 3.32 4.99
N GLU A 317 -14.24 3.44 4.43
CA GLU A 317 -14.43 3.91 3.04
C GLU A 317 -13.83 5.30 2.78
N ILE A 318 -13.75 6.17 3.81
CA ILE A 318 -13.14 7.50 3.66
C ILE A 318 -11.65 7.42 3.30
N LEU A 319 -10.89 6.48 3.88
CA LEU A 319 -9.47 6.33 3.59
C LEU A 319 -9.28 5.65 2.22
N LYS A 320 -10.14 4.70 1.85
CA LYS A 320 -10.10 4.03 0.53
C LYS A 320 -10.26 4.98 -0.65
N LYS A 321 -10.90 6.14 -0.45
CA LYS A 321 -11.05 7.17 -1.50
C LYS A 321 -9.76 7.93 -1.80
N VAL A 322 -8.84 8.00 -0.85
CA VAL A 322 -7.57 8.74 -0.99
C VAL A 322 -6.37 7.83 -1.22
N ALA A 323 -6.44 6.57 -0.78
CA ALA A 323 -5.38 5.59 -0.95
C ALA A 323 -5.28 5.09 -2.41
N ASP A 324 -4.08 4.65 -2.82
CA ASP A 324 -3.84 4.02 -4.12
C ASP A 324 -4.56 2.68 -4.26
N GLY A 325 -4.79 2.01 -3.13
CA GLY A 325 -5.70 0.88 -3.04
C GLY A 325 -5.95 0.43 -1.62
N SER A 326 -6.62 -0.71 -1.51
CA SER A 326 -6.95 -1.30 -0.22
C SER A 326 -6.56 -2.76 -0.14
N ILE A 327 -6.10 -3.16 1.04
CA ILE A 327 -5.76 -4.54 1.38
C ILE A 327 -6.58 -4.93 2.60
N THR A 328 -7.27 -6.07 2.53
CA THR A 328 -8.03 -6.60 3.67
C THR A 328 -7.13 -7.26 4.70
N ARG A 329 -7.65 -7.38 5.91
CA ARG A 329 -6.92 -7.83 7.10
C ARG A 329 -6.19 -9.17 6.95
N ASN A 330 -6.70 -10.07 6.10
CA ASN A 330 -6.11 -11.39 5.89
C ASN A 330 -4.91 -11.37 4.94
N HIS A 331 -4.65 -10.25 4.28
CA HIS A 331 -3.67 -10.16 3.19
C HIS A 331 -2.55 -9.17 3.52
N MET A 332 -2.14 -9.04 4.80
CA MET A 332 -1.05 -8.13 5.21
C MET A 332 0.23 -8.31 4.37
N ARG A 333 0.61 -9.56 4.05
CA ARG A 333 1.73 -9.87 3.15
C ARG A 333 1.58 -9.33 1.73
N GLY A 334 0.34 -9.06 1.30
CA GLY A 334 0.01 -8.47 0.01
C GLY A 334 0.65 -7.10 -0.22
N VAL A 335 1.08 -6.41 0.84
CA VAL A 335 1.91 -5.21 0.72
C VAL A 335 3.19 -5.49 -0.09
N LEU A 336 3.84 -6.65 0.10
CA LEU A 336 5.04 -7.02 -0.67
C LEU A 336 4.73 -7.18 -2.17
N TYR A 337 3.58 -7.75 -2.50
CA TYR A 337 3.17 -7.91 -3.91
C TYR A 337 2.87 -6.57 -4.58
N CYS A 338 2.42 -5.57 -3.82
CA CYS A 338 2.24 -4.20 -4.32
C CYS A 338 3.58 -3.50 -4.63
N LEU A 339 4.70 -4.07 -4.19
CA LEU A 339 6.08 -3.65 -4.50
C LEU A 339 6.70 -4.47 -5.63
N GLY A 340 5.93 -5.36 -6.28
CA GLY A 340 6.41 -6.24 -7.35
C GLY A 340 7.26 -7.42 -6.89
N ILE A 341 7.30 -7.68 -5.57
CA ILE A 341 8.04 -8.79 -4.97
C ILE A 341 7.26 -10.07 -5.20
N THR A 342 7.88 -11.14 -5.70
CA THR A 342 7.20 -12.42 -5.97
C THR A 342 7.31 -13.40 -4.80
N ASP A 343 6.47 -14.43 -4.78
CA ASP A 343 6.61 -15.53 -3.81
C ASP A 343 8.00 -16.18 -3.86
N MET A 344 8.60 -16.29 -5.05
CA MET A 344 9.96 -16.81 -5.21
C MET A 344 10.99 -15.89 -4.55
N ASP A 345 10.82 -14.57 -4.66
CA ASP A 345 11.75 -13.61 -4.04
C ASP A 345 11.68 -13.67 -2.52
N ILE A 346 10.48 -13.90 -1.97
CA ILE A 346 10.27 -14.09 -0.53
C ILE A 346 10.92 -15.39 -0.07
N ARG A 347 10.68 -16.52 -0.75
CA ARG A 347 11.24 -17.82 -0.37
C ARG A 347 12.76 -17.84 -0.39
N LYS A 348 13.39 -17.29 -1.44
CA LYS A 348 14.86 -17.21 -1.58
C LYS A 348 15.57 -16.39 -0.49
N ARG A 349 14.81 -15.57 0.23
CA ARG A 349 15.28 -14.65 1.26
C ARG A 349 15.09 -15.22 2.67
N MET A 350 14.04 -16.02 2.84
CA MET A 350 13.73 -16.70 4.10
C MET A 350 14.47 -18.04 4.28
N GLU A 351 15.09 -18.57 3.23
CA GLU A 351 16.04 -19.70 3.25
C GLU A 351 17.47 -19.20 3.45
#